data_AF-A0A093YM62-F1
#
_entry.id   AF-A0A093YM62-F1
#
_cell.length_a   1.000
_cell.length_b   1.000
_cell.length_c   1.000
_cell.angle_alpha   90.00
_cell.angle_beta   90.00
_cell.angle_gamma   90.00
#
_symmetry.space_group_name_H-M   'P 1'
#
loop_
_entity.id
_entity.type
_entity.pdbx_description
1 polymer ?
#
loop_
_entity_poly.entity_id
_entity_poly.type
_entity_poly.pdbx_seq_one_letter_code
_entity_poly.pdbx_strand_id
1 'polypeptide(L)'
;MHFRKAVQSRSGTLAGLRLQCLEDKKILLNCFGGHNSDSLSGVPKLPEGWACISQTIHAPPLFYKISHNVHMPDIIGACDVVLGKLGWGTCSEVIGNGYKPFIYVPRSAFIEEAGLLRWMQSEHRRIVRLEVDDYESMDWREAIAEAEKVIRSSSVPAKDWMTNGVEVIRIFEDTLEGALN
;
A
#
# COMPACT_ATOMS: atom_id res chain seq x y z
N MET A 1 15.46 4.33 0.18
CA MET A 1 14.58 3.18 -0.10
C MET A 1 14.44 3.04 -1.62
N HIS A 2 14.63 1.86 -2.21
CA HIS A 2 14.47 1.68 -3.67
C HIS A 2 13.01 1.37 -4.01
N PHE A 3 12.45 2.10 -4.98
CA PHE A 3 11.11 1.87 -5.52
C PHE A 3 11.05 2.30 -6.99
N ARG A 4 10.09 1.74 -7.72
CA ARG A 4 9.76 2.17 -9.09
C ARG A 4 8.75 3.31 -9.03
N LYS A 5 8.94 4.34 -9.85
CA LYS A 5 8.07 5.53 -9.88
C LYS A 5 6.86 5.30 -10.76
N ALA A 6 5.72 5.82 -10.31
CA ALA A 6 4.58 6.07 -11.17
C ALA A 6 5.00 6.99 -12.31
N VAL A 7 4.57 6.65 -13.52
CA VAL A 7 4.81 7.38 -14.76
C VAL A 7 3.51 7.97 -15.32
N GLN A 8 2.35 7.49 -14.87
CA GLN A 8 1.04 7.99 -15.27
C GLN A 8 0.35 8.79 -14.15
N SER A 9 -0.51 9.72 -14.55
CA SER A 9 -1.43 10.37 -13.63
C SER A 9 -2.52 9.39 -13.18
N ARG A 10 -3.29 9.77 -12.14
CA ARG A 10 -4.47 9.00 -11.71
C ARG A 10 -5.44 8.77 -12.87
N SER A 11 -5.87 9.83 -13.55
CA SER A 11 -6.81 9.73 -14.67
C SER A 11 -6.24 8.91 -15.83
N GLY A 12 -4.94 9.04 -16.13
CA GLY A 12 -4.27 8.22 -17.15
C GLY A 12 -4.26 6.74 -16.79
N THR A 13 -3.94 6.43 -15.53
CA THR A 13 -3.95 5.06 -15.00
C THR A 13 -5.35 4.46 -15.05
N LEU A 14 -6.37 5.19 -14.58
CA LEU A 14 -7.76 4.74 -14.60
C LEU A 14 -8.28 4.55 -16.04
N ALA A 15 -7.92 5.44 -16.96
CA ALA A 15 -8.23 5.27 -18.38
C ALA A 15 -7.57 4.02 -18.99
N GLY A 16 -6.30 3.78 -18.68
CA GLY A 16 -5.57 2.58 -19.10
C GLY A 16 -6.20 1.28 -18.58
N LEU A 17 -6.81 1.33 -17.40
CA LEU A 17 -7.56 0.22 -16.80
C LEU A 17 -9.04 0.14 -17.24
N ARG A 18 -9.54 1.13 -17.99
CA ARG A 18 -10.97 1.30 -18.33
C ARG A 18 -11.88 1.44 -17.09
N LEU A 19 -11.38 2.16 -16.08
CA LEU A 19 -12.03 2.40 -14.79
C LEU A 19 -12.30 3.90 -14.55
N GLN A 20 -12.59 4.67 -15.60
CA GLN A 20 -12.90 6.10 -15.49
C GLN A 20 -14.15 6.37 -14.64
N CYS A 21 -15.01 5.38 -14.42
CA CYS A 21 -16.13 5.48 -13.49
C CYS A 21 -15.70 5.66 -12.02
N LEU A 22 -14.41 5.51 -11.70
CA LEU A 22 -13.85 5.70 -10.36
C LEU A 22 -13.20 7.06 -10.15
N GLU A 23 -13.24 7.97 -11.14
CA GLU A 23 -12.56 9.26 -11.05
C GLU A 23 -13.00 10.05 -9.80
N ASP A 24 -14.32 10.05 -9.53
CA ASP A 24 -14.94 10.75 -8.40
C ASP A 24 -15.02 9.91 -7.10
N LYS A 25 -14.39 8.73 -7.07
CA LYS A 25 -14.42 7.82 -5.91
C LYS A 25 -13.12 7.86 -5.12
N LYS A 26 -13.18 7.57 -3.83
CA LYS A 26 -11.98 7.17 -3.09
C LYS A 26 -11.61 5.73 -3.47
N ILE A 27 -10.34 5.47 -3.73
CA ILE A 27 -9.91 4.17 -4.24
C ILE A 27 -9.01 3.47 -3.23
N LEU A 28 -9.45 2.29 -2.79
CA LEU A 28 -8.64 1.32 -2.08
C LEU A 28 -7.94 0.39 -3.09
N LEU A 29 -6.63 0.23 -2.97
CA LEU A 29 -5.91 -0.82 -3.67
C LEU A 29 -5.78 -2.05 -2.77
N ASN A 30 -6.31 -3.19 -3.20
CA ASN A 30 -6.18 -4.49 -2.51
C ASN A 30 -5.09 -5.35 -3.20
N CYS A 31 -3.94 -5.51 -2.53
CA CYS A 31 -2.71 -6.14 -3.00
C CYS A 31 -2.35 -7.42 -2.21
N PHE A 32 -3.22 -8.42 -2.19
CA PHE A 32 -2.91 -9.77 -1.67
C PHE A 32 -2.43 -10.74 -2.76
N GLY A 33 -1.49 -10.33 -3.61
CA GLY A 33 -0.87 -11.20 -4.61
C GLY A 33 -0.38 -12.54 -4.01
N GLY A 34 -0.54 -13.62 -4.79
CA GLY A 34 -0.08 -14.97 -4.43
C GLY A 34 -0.91 -15.70 -3.36
N HIS A 35 -2.04 -15.15 -2.89
CA HIS A 35 -3.08 -15.93 -2.23
C HIS A 35 -4.23 -16.14 -3.22
N ASN A 36 -4.54 -17.39 -3.57
CA ASN A 36 -5.79 -17.70 -4.25
C ASN A 36 -6.94 -17.35 -3.30
N SER A 37 -7.69 -16.31 -3.66
CA SER A 37 -8.89 -15.88 -2.94
C SER A 37 -10.09 -16.74 -3.28
N ASP A 38 -9.91 -18.05 -3.47
CA ASP A 38 -11.01 -18.96 -3.78
C ASP A 38 -11.94 -19.17 -2.56
N SER A 39 -11.57 -18.60 -1.40
CA SER A 39 -12.27 -18.77 -0.12
C SER A 39 -12.86 -17.49 0.48
N LEU A 40 -12.99 -16.39 -0.28
CA LEU A 40 -13.71 -15.22 0.25
C LEU A 40 -15.21 -15.52 0.28
N SER A 41 -15.82 -15.48 1.47
CA SER A 41 -17.23 -15.79 1.72
C SER A 41 -18.22 -14.74 1.17
N GLY A 42 -17.72 -13.61 0.67
CA GLY A 42 -18.53 -12.52 0.15
C GLY A 42 -17.72 -11.35 -0.39
N VAL A 43 -18.41 -10.23 -0.62
CA VAL A 43 -17.80 -8.96 -1.08
C VAL A 43 -17.50 -8.08 0.15
N PRO A 44 -16.27 -7.57 0.32
CA PRO A 44 -15.94 -6.72 1.45
C PRO A 44 -16.73 -5.42 1.49
N LYS A 45 -17.12 -5.01 2.69
CA LYS A 45 -17.78 -3.74 2.95
C LYS A 45 -16.75 -2.61 2.90
N LEU A 46 -17.06 -1.58 2.14
CA LEU A 46 -16.29 -0.35 2.03
C LEU A 46 -17.10 0.82 2.60
N PRO A 47 -16.46 1.91 3.08
CA PRO A 47 -17.18 3.12 3.43
C PRO A 47 -17.88 3.74 2.22
N GLU A 48 -18.86 4.61 2.45
CA GLU A 48 -19.56 5.31 1.37
C GLU A 48 -18.58 6.14 0.52
N GLY A 49 -18.79 6.16 -0.79
CA GLY A 49 -17.93 6.89 -1.73
C GLY A 49 -16.62 6.17 -2.08
N TRP A 50 -16.36 4.99 -1.51
CA TRP A 50 -15.19 4.17 -1.83
C TRP A 50 -15.49 3.11 -2.89
N ALA A 51 -14.46 2.80 -3.67
CA ALA A 51 -14.38 1.63 -4.52
C ALA A 51 -12.99 0.98 -4.35
N CYS A 52 -12.85 -0.26 -4.80
CA CYS A 52 -11.62 -1.01 -4.68
C CYS A 52 -11.12 -1.50 -6.04
N ILE A 53 -9.85 -1.23 -6.32
CA ILE A 53 -9.07 -1.92 -7.34
C ILE A 53 -8.40 -3.11 -6.65
N SER A 54 -8.63 -4.33 -7.15
CA SER A 54 -8.17 -5.55 -6.48
C SER A 54 -7.43 -6.47 -7.42
N GLN A 55 -6.40 -7.14 -6.91
CA GLN A 55 -5.75 -8.23 -7.65
C GLN A 55 -6.55 -9.55 -7.59
N THR A 56 -7.49 -9.67 -6.67
CA THR A 56 -8.15 -10.94 -6.33
C THR A 56 -9.66 -10.91 -6.54
N ILE A 57 -10.33 -9.80 -6.23
CA ILE A 57 -11.80 -9.68 -6.17
C ILE A 57 -12.35 -8.94 -7.39
N HIS A 58 -13.36 -9.52 -8.05
CA HIS A 58 -14.17 -8.83 -9.06
C HIS A 58 -15.66 -8.85 -8.67
N ALA A 59 -16.16 -7.72 -8.17
CA ALA A 59 -17.57 -7.53 -7.82
C ALA A 59 -17.99 -6.07 -8.06
N PRO A 60 -18.18 -5.65 -9.32
CA PRO A 60 -18.67 -4.32 -9.63
C PRO A 60 -20.06 -4.05 -9.01
N PRO A 61 -20.39 -2.80 -8.65
CA PRO A 61 -19.63 -1.57 -8.93
C PRO A 61 -18.59 -1.22 -7.85
N LEU A 62 -18.35 -2.09 -6.87
CA LEU A 62 -17.48 -1.78 -5.73
C LEU A 62 -16.06 -2.33 -5.89
N PHE A 63 -15.88 -3.48 -6.56
CA PHE A 63 -14.58 -4.14 -6.71
C PHE A 63 -14.26 -4.44 -8.17
N TYR A 64 -13.12 -3.94 -8.63
CA TYR A 64 -12.64 -4.10 -10.01
C TYR A 64 -11.33 -4.87 -10.00
N LYS A 65 -11.35 -6.05 -10.65
CA LYS A 65 -10.17 -6.89 -10.72
C LYS A 65 -9.21 -6.38 -11.79
N ILE A 66 -7.94 -6.34 -11.45
CA ILE A 66 -6.84 -5.99 -12.36
C ILE A 66 -5.97 -7.21 -12.67
N SER A 67 -5.31 -7.17 -13.83
CA SER A 67 -4.31 -8.16 -14.21
C SER A 67 -3.07 -8.07 -13.32
N HIS A 68 -2.32 -9.17 -13.20
CA HIS A 68 -1.01 -9.16 -12.54
C HIS A 68 0.09 -8.47 -13.38
N ASN A 69 -0.13 -8.30 -14.69
CA ASN A 69 0.85 -7.70 -15.62
C ASN A 69 0.75 -6.18 -15.72
N VAL A 70 0.24 -5.53 -14.68
CA VAL A 70 0.08 -4.08 -14.61
C VAL A 70 1.30 -3.41 -13.99
N HIS A 71 1.52 -2.13 -14.32
CA HIS A 71 2.55 -1.35 -13.67
C HIS A 71 2.05 -0.88 -12.28
N MET A 72 2.39 -1.65 -11.23
CA MET A 72 1.93 -1.39 -9.86
C MET A 72 2.18 0.04 -9.33
N PRO A 73 3.33 0.71 -9.63
CA PRO A 73 3.55 2.08 -9.20
C PRO A 73 2.46 3.06 -9.66
N ASP A 74 2.00 2.94 -10.91
CA ASP A 74 0.92 3.79 -11.46
C ASP A 74 -0.38 3.59 -10.67
N ILE A 75 -0.71 2.33 -10.37
CA ILE A 75 -1.93 1.99 -9.63
C ILE A 75 -1.85 2.50 -8.19
N ILE A 76 -0.72 2.29 -7.51
CA ILE A 76 -0.50 2.81 -6.15
C ILE A 76 -0.60 4.33 -6.16
N GLY A 77 0.04 4.99 -7.12
CA GLY A 77 -0.03 6.45 -7.30
C GLY A 77 -1.45 6.96 -7.53
N ALA A 78 -2.26 6.22 -8.29
CA ALA A 78 -3.66 6.52 -8.58
C ALA A 78 -4.60 6.30 -7.38
N CYS A 79 -4.27 5.42 -6.43
CA CYS A 79 -5.14 5.06 -5.31
C CYS A 79 -4.99 5.99 -4.10
N ASP A 80 -6.00 6.00 -3.23
CA ASP A 80 -6.02 6.81 -2.01
C ASP A 80 -5.41 6.06 -0.81
N VAL A 81 -5.65 4.74 -0.71
CA VAL A 81 -5.14 3.86 0.35
C VAL A 81 -4.72 2.53 -0.25
N VAL A 82 -3.71 1.88 0.33
CA VAL A 82 -3.26 0.54 -0.06
C VAL A 82 -3.48 -0.44 1.09
N LEU A 83 -4.10 -1.58 0.79
CA LEU A 83 -4.31 -2.71 1.69
C LEU A 83 -3.50 -3.91 1.19
N GLY A 84 -2.70 -4.52 2.07
CA GLY A 84 -1.93 -5.72 1.70
C GLY A 84 -1.13 -6.32 2.85
N LYS A 85 -0.09 -7.07 2.48
CA LYS A 85 0.84 -7.70 3.42
C LYS A 85 1.96 -6.72 3.79
N LEU A 86 2.32 -6.65 5.06
CA LEU A 86 3.49 -5.87 5.48
C LEU A 86 4.77 -6.53 4.92
N GLY A 87 5.46 -5.84 4.03
CA GLY A 87 6.68 -6.33 3.38
C GLY A 87 7.43 -5.22 2.67
N TRP A 88 8.75 -5.39 2.52
CA TRP A 88 9.64 -4.33 2.03
C TRP A 88 9.25 -3.74 0.68
N GLY A 89 8.86 -4.58 -0.28
CA GLY A 89 8.47 -4.12 -1.62
C GLY A 89 7.19 -3.27 -1.61
N THR A 90 6.16 -3.70 -0.90
CA THR A 90 4.93 -2.92 -0.77
C THR A 90 5.19 -1.63 0.00
N CYS A 91 5.93 -1.70 1.12
CA CYS A 91 6.30 -0.51 1.89
C CYS A 91 7.08 0.49 1.04
N SER A 92 8.00 0.05 0.18
CA SER A 92 8.76 0.98 -0.67
C SER A 92 7.90 1.65 -1.73
N GLU A 93 7.00 0.90 -2.35
CA GLU A 93 6.11 1.45 -3.36
C GLU A 93 5.07 2.41 -2.78
N VAL A 94 4.49 2.15 -1.59
CA VAL A 94 3.52 3.08 -0.97
C VAL A 94 4.18 4.38 -0.52
N ILE A 95 5.42 4.31 -0.02
CA ILE A 95 6.19 5.48 0.40
C ILE A 95 6.60 6.30 -0.83
N GLY A 96 7.13 5.63 -1.84
CA GLY A 96 7.67 6.27 -3.03
C GLY A 96 6.65 6.82 -4.00
N ASN A 97 5.44 6.24 -4.07
CA ASN A 97 4.40 6.65 -5.01
C ASN A 97 3.28 7.41 -4.30
N GLY A 98 3.65 8.49 -3.61
CA GLY A 98 2.73 9.45 -3.01
C GLY A 98 2.47 9.27 -1.52
N TYR A 99 3.38 8.60 -0.80
CA TYR A 99 3.34 8.46 0.67
C TYR A 99 1.95 8.03 1.17
N LYS A 100 1.46 6.94 0.56
CA LYS A 100 0.09 6.42 0.68
C LYS A 100 -0.09 5.74 2.04
N PRO A 101 -1.22 5.98 2.73
CA PRO A 101 -1.56 5.18 3.89
C PRO A 101 -1.61 3.70 3.54
N PHE A 102 -1.11 2.90 4.46
CA PHE A 102 -0.97 1.47 4.28
C PHE A 102 -1.74 0.73 5.37
N ILE A 103 -2.77 0.00 4.97
CA ILE A 103 -3.47 -0.94 5.82
C ILE A 103 -2.79 -2.30 5.66
N TYR A 104 -2.31 -2.88 6.75
CA TYR A 104 -1.70 -4.20 6.73
C TYR A 104 -2.55 -5.21 7.50
N VAL A 105 -2.58 -6.45 6.99
CA VAL A 105 -3.08 -7.61 7.74
C VAL A 105 -1.88 -8.35 8.33
N PRO A 106 -1.83 -8.57 9.66
CA PRO A 106 -0.68 -9.16 10.34
C PRO A 106 -0.47 -10.63 9.96
N ARG A 107 0.78 -11.09 9.97
CA ARG A 107 1.16 -12.48 9.63
C ARG A 107 2.06 -13.06 10.71
N SER A 108 1.53 -14.03 11.46
CA SER A 108 2.22 -14.68 12.58
C SER A 108 3.57 -15.32 12.22
N ALA A 109 3.75 -15.76 10.97
CA ALA A 109 4.97 -16.44 10.51
C ALA A 109 5.98 -15.52 9.79
N PHE A 110 5.76 -14.20 9.71
CA PHE A 110 6.69 -13.29 9.03
C PHE A 110 7.65 -12.61 10.01
N ILE A 111 8.86 -13.17 10.15
CA ILE A 111 9.84 -12.73 11.15
C ILE A 111 10.24 -11.25 11.02
N GLU A 112 10.31 -10.73 9.80
CA GLU A 112 10.68 -9.33 9.54
C GLU A 112 9.56 -8.33 9.87
N GLU A 113 8.32 -8.81 10.08
CA GLU A 113 7.14 -7.97 10.32
C GLU A 113 7.36 -7.02 11.50
N ALA A 114 7.92 -7.53 12.61
CA ALA A 114 8.08 -6.76 13.83
C ALA A 114 9.04 -5.55 13.64
N GLY A 115 10.14 -5.75 12.90
CA GLY A 115 11.09 -4.68 12.60
C GLY A 115 10.50 -3.65 11.64
N LEU A 116 9.89 -4.14 10.56
CA LEU A 116 9.27 -3.29 9.55
C LEU A 116 8.08 -2.50 10.09
N LEU A 117 7.28 -3.10 10.97
CA LEU A 117 6.15 -2.44 11.63
C LEU A 117 6.63 -1.28 12.50
N ARG A 118 7.64 -1.50 13.35
CA ARG A 118 8.23 -0.44 14.18
C ARG A 118 8.69 0.73 13.31
N TRP A 119 9.39 0.44 12.22
CA TRP A 119 9.86 1.45 11.29
C TRP A 119 8.71 2.19 10.59
N MET A 120 7.68 1.47 10.11
CA MET A 120 6.51 2.09 9.50
C MET A 120 5.71 2.95 10.49
N GLN A 121 5.69 2.59 11.77
CA GLN A 121 5.07 3.37 12.83
C GLN A 121 5.86 4.65 13.15
N SER A 122 7.19 4.61 13.17
CA SER A 122 8.04 5.77 13.50
C SER A 122 8.26 6.71 12.31
N GLU A 123 8.58 6.15 11.14
CA GLU A 123 9.02 6.90 9.95
C GLU A 123 7.89 7.21 8.97
N HIS A 124 7.06 6.22 8.63
CA HIS A 124 5.95 6.41 7.69
C HIS A 124 4.72 7.02 8.37
N ARG A 125 4.43 6.63 9.62
CA ARG A 125 3.35 7.18 10.47
C ARG A 125 1.93 7.11 9.89
N ARG A 126 1.75 6.51 8.71
CA ARG A 126 0.46 6.31 8.03
C ARG A 126 0.16 4.83 7.83
N ILE A 127 0.40 4.04 8.87
CA ILE A 127 0.14 2.60 8.89
C ILE A 127 -1.03 2.28 9.81
N VAL A 128 -1.97 1.46 9.33
CA VAL A 128 -3.15 1.00 10.07
C VAL A 128 -3.18 -0.51 10.06
N ARG A 129 -3.48 -1.12 11.20
CA ARG A 129 -3.66 -2.56 11.31
C ARG A 129 -5.10 -2.92 11.00
N LEU A 130 -5.31 -3.93 10.16
CA LEU A 130 -6.58 -4.62 9.98
C LEU A 130 -6.43 -6.01 10.58
N GLU A 131 -7.24 -6.36 11.58
CA GLU A 131 -7.16 -7.70 12.17
C GLU A 131 -7.57 -8.76 11.16
N VAL A 132 -7.03 -9.98 11.34
CA VAL A 132 -7.33 -11.12 10.46
C VAL A 132 -8.83 -11.40 10.44
N ASP A 133 -9.47 -11.36 11.62
CA ASP A 133 -10.91 -11.60 11.76
C ASP A 133 -11.76 -10.58 10.99
N ASP A 134 -11.35 -9.30 10.98
CA ASP A 134 -12.03 -8.25 10.21
C ASP A 134 -11.80 -8.41 8.69
N TYR A 135 -10.60 -8.83 8.32
CA TYR A 135 -10.28 -9.15 6.92
C TYR A 135 -11.14 -10.32 6.41
N GLU A 136 -11.24 -11.40 7.20
CA GLU A 136 -11.98 -12.62 6.86
C GLU A 136 -13.51 -12.45 6.95
N SER A 137 -13.99 -11.62 7.88
CA SER A 137 -15.41 -11.27 8.01
C SER A 137 -15.89 -10.25 6.97
N MET A 138 -15.00 -9.77 6.09
CA MET A 138 -15.32 -8.88 4.97
C MET A 138 -15.79 -7.49 5.44
N ASP A 139 -15.38 -7.02 6.63
CA ASP A 139 -15.72 -5.69 7.12
C ASP A 139 -14.48 -4.79 7.24
N TRP A 140 -14.13 -4.12 6.15
CA TRP A 140 -12.90 -3.33 6.07
C TRP A 140 -13.11 -1.85 6.38
N ARG A 141 -14.35 -1.46 6.72
CA ARG A 141 -14.77 -0.05 6.80
C ARG A 141 -14.00 0.73 7.85
N GLU A 142 -13.80 0.16 9.03
CA GLU A 142 -13.14 0.84 10.14
C GLU A 142 -11.67 1.12 9.83
N ALA A 143 -10.94 0.13 9.30
CA ALA A 143 -9.55 0.30 8.92
C ALA A 143 -9.37 1.34 7.79
N ILE A 144 -10.30 1.38 6.83
CA ILE A 144 -10.28 2.39 5.74
C ILE A 144 -10.56 3.80 6.30
N ALA A 145 -11.56 3.93 7.19
CA ALA A 145 -11.88 5.20 7.83
C ALA A 145 -10.70 5.71 8.69
N GLU A 146 -10.02 4.81 9.41
CA GLU A 146 -8.85 5.15 10.20
C GLU A 146 -7.67 5.57 9.32
N ALA A 147 -7.42 4.87 8.20
CA ALA A 147 -6.40 5.26 7.24
C ALA A 147 -6.64 6.68 6.69
N GLU A 148 -7.90 7.06 6.44
CA GLU A 148 -8.25 8.42 6.02
C GLU A 148 -7.97 9.47 7.11
N LYS A 149 -8.31 9.18 8.37
CA LYS A 149 -8.02 10.09 9.49
C LYS A 149 -6.53 10.31 9.65
N VAL A 150 -5.72 9.27 9.50
CA VAL A 150 -4.26 9.35 9.64
C VAL A 150 -3.63 10.23 8.55
N ILE A 151 -4.22 10.30 7.35
CA ILE A 151 -3.81 11.30 6.32
C ILE A 151 -3.99 12.72 6.87
N ARG A 152 -5.15 13.00 7.50
CA ARG A 152 -5.54 14.34 7.95
C ARG A 152 -4.77 14.81 9.19
N SER A 153 -4.41 13.88 10.08
CA SER A 153 -3.69 14.18 11.32
C SER A 153 -2.16 14.20 11.14
N SER A 154 -1.63 13.55 10.10
CA SER A 154 -0.20 13.48 9.84
C SER A 154 0.28 14.68 9.03
N SER A 155 0.84 15.69 9.72
CA SER A 155 1.54 16.84 9.12
C SER A 155 2.96 16.51 8.65
N VAL A 156 3.30 15.22 8.53
CA VAL A 156 4.63 14.77 8.14
C VAL A 156 4.88 15.18 6.69
N PRO A 157 5.88 16.04 6.42
CA PRO A 157 6.28 16.33 5.05
C PRO A 157 6.69 15.02 4.38
N ALA A 158 6.27 14.80 3.13
CA ALA A 158 6.81 13.70 2.35
C ALA A 158 8.32 13.91 2.23
N LYS A 159 9.09 13.19 3.04
CA LYS A 159 10.55 13.16 2.96
C LYS A 159 10.90 12.56 1.60
N ASP A 160 11.93 13.08 0.94
CA ASP A 160 12.45 12.39 -0.23
C ASP A 160 13.13 11.10 0.26
N TRP A 161 12.46 9.97 0.05
CA TRP A 161 12.95 8.64 0.46
C TRP A 161 13.84 8.00 -0.61
N MET A 162 14.14 8.72 -1.70
CA MET A 162 15.13 8.30 -2.66
C MET A 162 16.50 8.33 -2.00
N THR A 163 17.07 7.14 -1.81
CA THR A 163 18.49 7.01 -1.49
C THR A 163 19.20 6.75 -2.81
N ASN A 164 20.16 7.60 -3.19
CA ASN A 164 20.97 7.33 -4.37
C ASN A 164 22.00 6.22 -4.03
N GLY A 165 22.44 5.45 -5.02
CA GLY A 165 23.37 4.34 -4.79
C GLY A 165 24.71 4.79 -4.19
N VAL A 166 25.13 6.03 -4.45
CA VAL A 166 26.37 6.63 -3.93
C VAL A 166 26.30 6.81 -2.42
N GLU A 167 25.16 7.23 -1.89
CA GLU A 167 24.93 7.42 -0.46
C GLU A 167 24.89 6.09 0.29
N VAL A 168 24.34 5.03 -0.33
CA VAL A 168 24.40 3.68 0.24
C VAL A 168 25.83 3.17 0.29
N ILE A 169 26.59 3.36 -0.79
CA ILE A 169 28.01 2.98 -0.84
C ILE A 169 28.77 3.70 0.27
N ARG A 170 28.59 5.01 0.42
CA ARG A 170 29.25 5.80 1.45
C ARG A 170 28.90 5.32 2.87
N ILE A 171 27.63 5.05 3.15
CA ILE A 171 27.21 4.49 4.46
C ILE A 171 27.89 3.14 4.72
N PHE A 172 28.01 2.29 3.70
CA PHE A 172 28.71 1.02 3.81
C PHE A 172 30.20 1.19 4.10
N GLU A 173 30.87 2.10 3.40
CA GLU A 173 32.27 2.45 3.61
C GLU A 173 32.49 2.99 5.03
N ASP A 174 31.69 3.99 5.44
CA ASP A 174 31.74 4.59 6.78
C ASP A 174 31.53 3.53 7.90
N THR A 175 30.61 2.59 7.68
CA THR A 175 30.32 1.51 8.64
C THR A 175 31.45 0.49 8.71
N LEU A 176 32.05 0.14 7.57
CA LEU A 176 33.20 -0.77 7.50
C LEU A 176 34.43 -0.16 8.18
N GLU A 177 34.71 1.11 7.92
CA GLU A 177 35.81 1.84 8.56
C GLU A 177 35.60 1.98 10.08
N GLY A 178 34.36 2.19 10.52
CA GLY A 178 34.01 2.23 11.94
C GLY A 178 34.05 0.88 12.66
N ALA A 179 33.96 -0.24 11.93
CA ALA A 179 34.06 -1.59 12.50
C ALA A 179 35.49 -2.16 12.51
N LEU A 180 36.39 -1.56 11.73
CA LEU A 180 37.79 -1.98 11.59
C LEU A 180 38.76 -1.13 12.44
N ASN A 181 38.28 -0.05 13.05
CA ASN A 181 38.99 0.77 14.05
C ASN A 181 38.47 0.49 15.47
#